data_AF-A0A538A8I7-F1
#
_entry.id   AF-A0A538A8I7-F1
#
_cell.length_a   1.000
_cell.length_b   1.000
_cell.length_c   1.000
_cell.angle_alpha   90.00
_cell.angle_beta   90.00
_cell.angle_gamma   90.00
#
_symmetry.space_group_name_H-M   'P 1'
#
loop_
_entity.id
_entity.type
_entity.pdbx_description
1 polymer ?
#
loop_
_entity_poly.entity_id
_entity_poly.type
_entity_poly.pdbx_seq_one_letter_code
_entity_poly.pdbx_strand_id
1 'polypeptide(L)' 'MTLLAAWVAFPLVLAALSVGCGLLLERLAGVRLPGALLPAAGVALIVVGAQFLTLFDSTAELATPVTVSAAVAGFGLTTR' A
#
# COMPACT_ATOMS: atom_id res chain seq x y z
N MET A 1 -18.18 -15.58 -11.37
CA MET A 1 -16.85 -15.61 -10.72
C MET A 1 -16.07 -14.32 -10.89
N THR A 2 -16.04 -13.72 -12.09
CA THR A 2 -15.39 -12.42 -12.37
C THR A 2 -16.00 -11.25 -11.59
N LEU A 3 -17.33 -11.23 -11.42
CA LEU A 3 -18.02 -10.17 -10.69
C LEU A 3 -17.60 -10.09 -9.22
N LEU A 4 -17.58 -11.23 -8.51
CA LEU A 4 -17.15 -11.29 -7.10
C LEU A 4 -15.68 -10.92 -6.92
N ALA A 5 -14.81 -11.34 -7.84
CA ALA A 5 -13.40 -10.96 -7.80
C ALA A 5 -13.21 -9.44 -7.95
N ALA A 6 -13.90 -8.84 -8.92
CA ALA A 6 -13.83 -7.39 -9.15
C ALA A 6 -14.49 -6.57 -8.01
N TRP A 7 -15.60 -7.05 -7.45
CA TRP A 7 -16.36 -6.32 -6.43
C TRP A 7 -15.91 -6.54 -4.99
N VAL A 8 -15.30 -7.68 -4.68
CA VAL A 8 -14.95 -8.04 -3.31
C VAL A 8 -13.45 -8.23 -3.18
N ALA A 9 -12.84 -9.07 -4.01
CA ALA A 9 -11.42 -9.37 -3.88
C ALA A 9 -10.55 -8.13 -4.16
N PHE A 10 -10.83 -7.40 -5.24
CA PHE A 10 -10.09 -6.18 -5.58
C PHE A 10 -10.14 -5.12 -4.48
N PRO A 11 -11.31 -4.65 -3.99
CA PRO A 11 -11.34 -3.64 -2.94
C PRO A 11 -10.76 -4.14 -1.62
N LEU A 12 -10.89 -5.43 -1.30
CA LEU A 12 -10.29 -6.00 -0.09
C LEU A 12 -8.76 -5.99 -0.17
N VAL A 13 -8.20 -6.39 -1.32
CA VAL A 13 -6.75 -6.35 -1.58
C VAL A 13 -6.26 -4.91 -1.58
N LEU A 14 -6.96 -3.99 -2.25
CA LEU A 14 -6.61 -2.59 -2.27
C LEU A 14 -6.64 -1.98 -0.86
N ALA A 15 -7.67 -2.29 -0.06
CA ALA A 15 -7.77 -1.86 1.32
C ALA A 15 -6.62 -2.42 2.17
N ALA A 16 -6.28 -3.70 2.03
CA ALA A 16 -5.16 -4.31 2.74
C ALA A 16 -3.82 -3.65 2.39
N LEU A 17 -3.56 -3.41 1.10
CA LEU A 17 -2.35 -2.71 0.64
C LEU A 17 -2.31 -1.27 1.18
N SER A 18 -3.42 -0.55 1.08
CA SER A 18 -3.54 0.82 1.56
C SER A 18 -3.30 0.92 3.06
N VAL A 19 -3.90 0.03 3.85
CA VAL A 19 -3.69 -0.01 5.30
C VAL A 19 -2.24 -0.36 5.62
N GLY A 20 -1.68 -1.41 5.02
CA GLY A 20 -0.29 -1.82 5.26
C GLY A 20 0.71 -0.71 4.92
N CYS A 21 0.58 -0.08 3.76
CA CYS A 21 1.42 1.06 3.36
C CYS A 21 1.22 2.28 4.27
N GLY A 22 -0.02 2.55 4.69
CA GLY A 22 -0.32 3.63 5.63
C GLY A 22 0.31 3.40 7.01
N LEU A 23 0.28 2.17 7.51
CA LEU A 23 0.96 1.77 8.75
C LEU A 23 2.48 1.95 8.66
N LEU A 24 3.08 1.55 7.53
CA LEU A 24 4.52 1.76 7.29
C LEU A 24 4.86 3.25 7.32
N LEU A 25 4.06 4.07 6.64
CA LEU A 25 4.24 5.52 6.61
C LEU A 25 4.08 6.15 8.00
N GLU A 26 3.07 5.72 8.76
CA GLU A 26 2.84 6.13 10.14
C GLU A 26 4.09 5.88 11.01
N ARG A 27 4.68 4.69 10.88
CA ARG A 27 5.88 4.27 11.62
C ARG A 27 7.12 5.07 11.19
N LEU A 28 7.31 5.30 9.88
CA LEU A 28 8.45 6.06 9.36
C LEU A 28 8.37 7.56 9.67
N ALA A 29 7.16 8.13 9.64
CA ALA A 29 6.93 9.54 9.95
C ALA A 29 6.93 9.83 11.46
N GLY A 30 6.72 8.80 12.30
CA GLY A 30 6.66 8.97 13.75
C GLY A 30 5.43 9.73 14.25
N VAL A 31 4.37 9.82 13.44
CA VAL A 31 3.11 10.51 13.75
C VAL A 31 1.99 9.49 13.82
N ARG A 32 0.99 9.66 14.69
CA ARG A 32 -0.23 8.82 14.69
C ARG A 32 -1.26 9.39 13.73
N LEU A 33 -1.68 8.63 12.74
CA LEU A 33 -2.70 9.04 11.80
C LEU A 33 -4.09 8.71 12.37
N PRO A 34 -5.09 9.58 12.16
CA PRO A 34 -6.49 9.22 12.42
C PRO A 34 -6.88 8.02 11.56
N GLY A 35 -7.69 7.09 12.10
CA GLY A 35 -7.95 5.80 11.46
C GLY A 35 -8.46 5.86 10.01
N ALA A 36 -9.25 6.88 9.66
CA ALA A 36 -9.74 7.09 8.29
C ALA A 36 -8.67 7.66 7.33
N LEU A 37 -7.69 8.39 7.86
CA LEU A 37 -6.58 8.96 7.07
C LEU A 37 -5.51 7.92 6.74
N LEU A 38 -5.42 6.85 7.53
CA LEU A 38 -4.45 5.79 7.36
C LEU A 38 -4.52 5.13 5.96
N PRO A 39 -5.67 4.61 5.49
CA PRO A 39 -5.73 4.04 4.14
C PRO A 39 -5.52 5.10 3.04
N ALA A 40 -6.00 6.33 3.22
CA ALA A 40 -5.81 7.41 2.25
C ALA A 40 -4.31 7.76 2.08
N ALA A 41 -3.57 7.84 3.19
CA ALA A 41 -2.14 8.10 3.18
C ALA A 41 -1.36 6.91 2.58
N GLY A 42 -1.80 5.69 2.83
CA GLY A 42 -1.22 4.51 2.19
C GLY A 42 -1.41 4.48 0.68
N VAL A 43 -2.59 4.83 0.16
CA VAL A 43 -2.79 4.99 -1.29
C VAL A 43 -1.85 6.06 -1.84
N ALA A 44 -1.70 7.19 -1.16
CA ALA A 44 -0.78 8.25 -1.57
C ALA A 44 0.67 7.74 -1.67
N LEU A 45 1.13 6.95 -0.69
CA LEU A 45 2.44 6.30 -0.73
C LEU A 45 2.58 5.37 -1.94
N ILE A 46 1.57 4.53 -2.22
CA ILE A 46 1.57 3.62 -3.36
C ILE A 46 1.69 4.40 -4.67
N VAL A 47 0.87 5.44 -4.86
CA VAL A 47 0.87 6.26 -6.08
C VAL A 47 2.23 6.94 -6.28
N VAL A 48 2.73 7.61 -5.24
CA VAL A 48 4.01 8.33 -5.32
C VAL A 48 5.18 7.35 -5.52
N GLY A 49 5.21 6.24 -4.77
CA GLY A 49 6.26 5.24 -4.87
C GLY A 49 6.27 4.53 -6.23
N ALA A 50 5.11 4.07 -6.69
CA ALA A 50 4.97 3.41 -7.98
C ALA A 50 5.37 4.35 -9.13
N GLN A 51 5.04 5.64 -9.05
CA GLN A 51 5.39 6.61 -10.08
C GLN A 51 6.90 6.63 -10.37
N PHE A 52 7.75 6.59 -9.33
CA PHE A 52 9.20 6.55 -9.51
C PHE A 52 9.67 5.25 -10.17
N LEU A 53 9.08 4.13 -9.81
CA LEU A 53 9.39 2.82 -10.39
C LEU A 53 8.97 2.74 -11.86
N THR A 54 7.89 3.43 -12.24
CA THR A 54 7.38 3.44 -13.62
C THR A 54 8.05 4.49 -14.52
N LEU A 55 9.01 5.29 -14.02
CA LEU A 55 9.76 6.22 -14.87
C LEU A 55 10.68 5.51 -15.87
N PHE A 56 11.14 4.31 -15.53
CA PHE A 56 11.99 3.49 -16.38
C PHE A 56 11.31 2.14 -16.63
N ASP A 57 11.33 1.70 -17.89
CA ASP A 57 10.74 0.43 -18.30
C ASP A 57 11.29 -0.76 -17.48
N SER A 58 12.60 -0.76 -17.25
CA SER A 58 13.29 -1.81 -16.47
C SER A 58 12.85 -1.90 -15.01
N THR A 59 12.29 -0.85 -14.41
CA THR A 59 11.86 -0.85 -13.00
C THR A 59 10.34 -0.89 -12.84
N ALA A 60 9.58 -0.80 -13.92
CA ALA A 60 8.12 -0.76 -13.88
C ALA A 60 7.53 -2.04 -13.27
N GLU A 61 8.09 -3.20 -13.61
CA GLU A 61 7.63 -4.50 -13.07
C GLU A 61 7.87 -4.63 -11.56
N LEU A 62 8.80 -3.85 -11.00
CA LEU A 62 9.07 -3.82 -9.56
C LEU A 62 8.01 -3.04 -8.76
N ALA A 63 7.14 -2.25 -9.40
CA ALA A 63 6.11 -1.48 -8.69
C ALA A 63 5.20 -2.36 -7.82
N THR A 64 4.77 -3.50 -8.38
CA THR A 64 3.90 -4.46 -7.67
C THR A 64 4.60 -5.10 -6.46
N PRO A 65 5.75 -5.78 -6.61
CA PRO A 65 6.42 -6.41 -5.46
C PRO A 65 6.89 -5.39 -4.42
N VAL A 66 7.32 -4.19 -4.81
CA VAL A 66 7.68 -3.12 -3.86
C VAL A 66 6.47 -2.68 -3.04
N THR A 67 5.32 -2.50 -3.69
CA THR A 67 4.07 -2.14 -2.98
C THR A 67 3.63 -3.23 -2.00
N VAL A 68 3.64 -4.49 -2.44
CA VAL A 68 3.26 -5.64 -1.60
C VAL A 68 4.21 -5.78 -0.41
N SER A 69 5.52 -5.70 -0.64
CA SER A 69 6.52 -5.81 0.43
C SER A 69 6.44 -4.66 1.43
N ALA A 70 6.19 -3.43 0.97
CA ALA A 70 5.94 -2.28 1.84
C ALA A 70 4.70 -2.49 2.73
N ALA A 71 3.60 -2.99 2.16
CA ALA A 71 2.39 -3.28 2.94
C ALA A 71 2.64 -4.36 4.00
N VAL A 72 3.32 -5.45 3.63
CA VAL A 72 3.70 -6.53 4.57
C VAL A 72 4.61 -5.99 5.68
N ALA A 73 5.59 -5.15 5.36
CA ALA A 73 6.46 -4.51 6.34
C ALA A 73 5.67 -3.61 7.31
N GLY A 74 4.70 -2.84 6.80
CA GLY A 74 3.86 -1.99 7.66
C GLY A 74 3.01 -2.76 8.65
N PHE A 75 2.44 -3.90 8.24
CA PHE A 75 1.77 -4.82 9.16
C PHE A 75 2.76 -5.43 10.16
N GLY A 76 3.87 -6.01 9.69
CA GLY A 76 4.84 -6.69 10.54
C GLY A 76 5.52 -5.80 11.58
N LEU A 77 5.79 -4.54 11.25
CA LEU A 77 6.38 -3.55 12.16
C LEU A 77 5.37 -2.97 13.14
N THR A 78 4.08 -3.00 12.81
CA THR A 78 3.03 -2.43 13.66
C THR A 78 2.48 -3.41 14.69
N THR A 79 2.53 -4.71 14.42
CA THR A 79 2.05 -5.77 15.34
C THR A 79 2.98 -6.01 16.54
N ARG A 80 3.99 -5.16 16.77
CA ARG A 80 4.79 -5.07 18.00
C ARG A 80 4.55 -3.76 18.72
#